data_AF-A0AA35XAA0-F1
#
_entry.id   AF-A0AA35XAA0-F1
#
_cell.length_a   1.000
_cell.length_b   1.000
_cell.length_c   1.000
_cell.angle_alpha   90.00
_cell.angle_beta   90.00
_cell.angle_gamma   90.00
#
_symmetry.space_group_name_H-M   'P 1'
#
loop_
_entity.id
_entity.type
_entity.pdbx_description
1 polymer ?
#
loop_
_entity_poly.entity_id
_entity_poly.type
_entity_poly.pdbx_seq_one_letter_code
_entity_poly.pdbx_strand_id
1 'polypeptide(L)'
;MWQVGLAMLAKAVLCIFTFGIKVPAGLFIPSMFVGACMGRILGVCMEQFAFTFRDSEFFQLFCSPNESCVTPGLYAMIGAAATLGGVTRMTVSLVVIMFELTGGLTYIVPIMIAVMISKWVGDAIISDGIYDGHIHLYGYPFLDSKREFTHNTLACDVMRPRRNDAPLSIVDLSTVAVGVLQDLVSETDYFGFPCVLDSTSQLLAGFLTRKDITFVLDQVTHRREGTTRESRVFFIDSTRRVNQQLLESTVPSVNFRGLMDPSPFQISDQTPMETVVEMFRKMGLRQVLVSHNGRLLGIITKKDVLRHIAERDRKDPTTIRFN
;
A
#
# COMPACT_ATOMS: atom_id res chain seq x y z
N MET A 1 27.36 -30.13 19.39
CA MET A 1 27.20 -29.80 17.96
C MET A 1 26.06 -30.58 17.31
N TRP A 2 26.07 -31.91 17.33
CA TRP A 2 25.02 -32.74 16.71
C TRP A 2 23.58 -32.40 17.15
N GLN A 3 23.36 -32.19 18.46
CA GLN A 3 22.04 -31.80 18.99
C GLN A 3 21.54 -30.46 18.42
N VAL A 4 22.43 -29.48 18.22
CA VAL A 4 22.08 -28.17 17.65
C VAL A 4 21.76 -28.30 16.16
N GLY A 5 22.52 -29.12 15.43
CA GLY A 5 22.23 -29.41 14.02
C GLY A 5 20.88 -30.13 13.84
N LEU A 6 20.58 -31.11 14.69
CA LEU A 6 19.29 -31.80 14.70
C LEU A 6 18.14 -30.83 15.01
N ALA A 7 18.30 -29.97 16.03
CA ALA A 7 17.30 -28.96 16.39
C ALA A 7 17.05 -27.96 15.25
N MET A 8 18.12 -27.52 14.56
CA MET A 8 18.03 -26.64 13.40
C MET A 8 17.20 -27.27 12.28
N LEU A 9 17.52 -28.52 11.90
CA LEU A 9 16.83 -29.22 10.82
C LEU A 9 15.37 -29.52 11.17
N ALA A 10 15.11 -30.01 12.39
CA ALA A 10 13.75 -30.27 12.85
C ALA A 10 12.91 -28.98 12.87
N LYS A 11 13.45 -27.86 13.36
CA LYS A 11 12.75 -26.57 13.38
C LYS A 11 12.53 -25.98 12.00
N ALA A 12 13.48 -26.14 11.07
CA ALA A 12 13.30 -25.70 9.68
C ALA A 12 12.13 -26.45 9.01
N VAL A 13 12.07 -27.77 9.15
CA VAL A 13 10.99 -28.60 8.60
C VAL A 13 9.64 -28.23 9.23
N LEU A 14 9.58 -28.13 10.56
CA LEU A 14 8.36 -27.74 11.27
C LEU A 14 7.90 -26.32 10.86
N CYS A 15 8.82 -25.38 10.66
CA CYS A 15 8.48 -24.03 10.23
C CYS A 15 7.77 -24.03 8.87
N ILE A 16 8.23 -24.82 7.90
CA ILE A 16 7.61 -24.95 6.58
C ILE A 16 6.17 -25.46 6.72
N PHE A 17 5.95 -26.51 7.51
CA PHE A 17 4.60 -27.05 7.71
C PHE A 17 3.70 -26.07 8.46
N THR A 18 4.16 -25.48 9.56
CA THR A 18 3.34 -24.55 10.37
C THR A 18 2.96 -23.28 9.63
N PHE A 19 3.79 -22.79 8.71
CA PHE A 19 3.48 -21.61 7.90
C PHE A 19 2.33 -21.85 6.91
N GLY A 20 2.14 -23.08 6.43
CA GLY A 20 1.07 -23.44 5.51
C GLY A 20 -0.31 -23.67 6.17
N ILE A 21 -0.38 -23.64 7.50
CA ILE A 21 -1.63 -23.93 8.24
C ILE A 21 -2.45 -22.64 8.39
N LYS A 22 -3.78 -22.74 8.31
CA LYS A 22 -4.74 -21.64 8.52
C LYS A 22 -4.88 -21.24 10.00
N VAL A 23 -3.77 -20.94 10.67
CA VAL A 23 -3.72 -20.52 12.07
C VAL A 23 -2.94 -19.20 12.14
N PRO A 24 -3.37 -18.22 12.94
CA PRO A 24 -2.61 -16.99 13.13
C PRO A 24 -1.28 -17.32 13.85
N ALA A 25 -0.18 -17.29 13.10
CA ALA A 25 1.16 -17.58 13.60
C ALA A 25 2.19 -16.61 13.02
N GLY A 26 3.33 -16.47 13.71
CA GLY A 26 4.44 -15.60 13.30
C GLY A 26 5.64 -16.40 12.78
N LEU A 27 6.30 -15.89 11.73
CA LEU A 27 7.47 -16.52 11.11
C LEU A 27 8.81 -15.96 11.64
N PHE A 28 8.78 -14.86 12.40
CA PHE A 28 9.97 -14.18 12.91
C PHE A 28 10.81 -15.06 13.85
N ILE A 29 10.20 -15.54 14.95
CA ILE A 29 10.91 -16.30 15.99
C ILE A 29 11.45 -17.65 15.45
N PRO A 30 10.69 -18.46 14.70
CA PRO A 30 11.22 -19.69 14.13
C PRO A 30 12.41 -19.47 13.19
N SER A 31 12.37 -18.43 12.36
CA SER A 31 13.47 -18.09 11.43
C SER A 31 14.72 -17.62 12.15
N MET A 32 14.56 -16.77 13.17
CA MET A 32 15.66 -16.37 14.05
C MET A 32 16.28 -17.57 14.76
N PHE A 33 15.47 -18.53 15.23
CA PHE A 33 15.97 -19.73 15.91
C PHE A 33 16.84 -20.60 14.99
N VAL A 34 16.37 -20.86 13.77
CA VAL A 34 17.15 -21.62 12.77
C VAL A 34 18.46 -20.91 12.45
N GLY A 35 18.42 -19.59 12.25
CA GLY A 35 19.61 -18.77 12.02
C GLY A 35 20.56 -18.73 13.22
N ALA A 36 20.04 -18.68 14.44
CA ALA A 36 20.83 -18.70 15.67
C ALA A 36 21.55 -20.03 15.83
N CYS A 37 20.90 -21.15 15.51
CA CYS A 37 21.53 -22.48 15.54
C CYS A 37 22.67 -22.55 14.52
N MET A 38 22.44 -22.08 13.29
CA MET A 38 23.48 -22.03 12.25
C MET A 38 24.65 -21.12 12.66
N GLY A 39 24.36 -19.92 13.16
CA GLY A 39 25.36 -18.98 13.64
C GLY A 39 26.15 -19.53 14.83
N ARG A 40 25.49 -20.21 15.78
CA ARG A 40 26.16 -20.87 16.91
C ARG A 40 27.09 -21.98 16.44
N ILE A 41 26.67 -22.78 15.46
CA ILE A 41 27.51 -23.83 14.86
C ILE A 41 28.76 -23.20 14.25
N LEU A 42 28.60 -22.15 13.43
CA LEU A 42 29.72 -21.43 12.84
C LEU A 42 30.65 -20.80 13.89
N GLY A 43 30.09 -20.23 14.96
CA GLY A 43 30.87 -19.63 16.05
C GLY A 43 31.73 -20.65 16.80
N VAL A 44 31.20 -21.84 17.09
CA VAL A 44 31.96 -22.92 17.74
C VAL A 44 33.01 -23.49 16.79
N CYS A 45 32.70 -23.61 15.49
CA CYS A 45 33.70 -23.99 14.48
C CYS A 45 34.84 -22.98 14.39
N MET A 46 34.53 -21.67 14.43
CA MET A 46 35.52 -20.60 14.40
C MET A 46 36.38 -20.57 15.66
N GLU A 47 35.78 -20.82 16.83
CA GLU A 47 36.49 -20.95 18.10
C GLU A 47 37.48 -22.14 18.06
N GLN A 48 37.03 -23.31 17.57
CA GLN A 48 37.89 -24.48 17.42
C GLN A 48 39.01 -24.25 16.40
N PHE A 49 38.71 -23.55 15.30
CA PHE A 49 39.68 -23.20 14.28
C PHE A 49 40.76 -22.25 14.84
N ALA A 50 40.35 -21.22 15.58
CA ALA A 50 41.26 -20.30 16.24
C ALA A 50 42.14 -20.99 17.31
N PHE A 51 41.61 -22.00 18.01
CA PHE A 51 42.40 -22.80 18.94
C PHE A 51 43.45 -23.67 18.22
N THR A 52 43.10 -24.25 17.07
CA THR A 52 43.96 -25.16 16.32
C THR A 52 45.08 -24.42 15.57
N PHE A 53 44.79 -23.22 15.04
CA PHE A 53 45.74 -22.38 14.29
C PHE A 53 46.25 -21.19 15.11
N ARG A 54 46.42 -21.39 16.42
CA ARG A 54 46.91 -20.37 17.36
C ARG A 54 48.28 -19.80 17.00
N ASP A 55 49.12 -20.60 16.34
CA ASP A 55 50.49 -20.22 15.98
C ASP A 55 50.58 -19.39 14.69
N SER A 56 49.45 -19.15 13.99
CA SER A 56 49.44 -18.29 12.81
C SER A 56 49.44 -16.81 13.19
N GLU A 57 50.23 -15.99 12.48
CA GLU A 57 50.38 -14.54 12.76
C GLU A 57 49.04 -13.78 12.73
N PHE A 58 48.07 -14.26 11.94
CA PHE A 58 46.74 -13.67 11.86
C PHE A 58 45.99 -13.72 13.20
N PHE A 59 45.96 -14.88 13.87
CA PHE A 59 45.24 -14.99 15.14
C PHE A 59 46.00 -14.36 16.31
N GLN A 60 47.33 -14.27 16.23
CA GLN A 60 48.13 -13.56 17.25
C GLN A 60 47.91 -12.04 17.23
N LEU A 61 47.60 -11.46 16.06
CA LEU A 61 47.35 -10.01 15.92
C LEU A 61 45.97 -9.57 16.45
N PHE A 62 44.95 -10.42 16.31
CA PHE A 62 43.56 -10.08 16.66
C PHE A 62 43.08 -10.66 18.00
N CYS A 63 43.81 -11.62 18.58
CA CYS A 63 43.42 -12.28 19.82
C CYS A 63 44.43 -12.06 20.95
N SER A 64 43.98 -11.48 22.05
CA SER A 64 44.77 -11.37 23.29
C SER A 64 44.97 -12.75 23.94
N PRO A 65 46.15 -13.08 24.47
CA PRO A 65 46.47 -14.43 24.99
C PRO A 65 45.65 -14.88 26.22
N ASN A 66 44.91 -13.98 26.87
CA ASN A 66 44.16 -14.25 28.11
C ASN A 66 42.65 -14.00 28.02
N GLU A 67 42.10 -13.64 26.85
CA GLU A 67 40.65 -13.45 26.68
C GLU A 67 40.09 -14.37 25.58
N SER A 68 38.84 -14.78 25.72
CA SER A 68 38.12 -15.53 24.70
C SER A 68 37.86 -14.64 23.47
N CYS A 69 38.78 -14.70 22.51
CA CYS A 69 38.76 -13.90 21.29
C CYS A 69 37.50 -14.11 20.44
N VAL A 70 36.94 -15.33 20.46
CA VAL A 70 35.74 -15.69 19.71
C VAL A 70 34.63 -16.04 20.70
N THR A 71 33.52 -15.30 20.66
CA THR A 71 32.33 -15.60 21.44
C THR A 71 31.25 -16.21 20.55
N PRO A 72 30.93 -17.51 20.67
CA PRO A 72 29.94 -18.15 19.78
C PRO A 72 28.52 -17.57 19.94
N GLY A 73 28.25 -16.82 21.01
CA GLY A 73 27.00 -16.07 21.20
C GLY A 73 26.82 -14.96 20.17
N LEU A 74 27.89 -14.21 19.85
CA LEU A 74 27.85 -13.14 18.85
C LEU A 74 27.51 -13.68 17.46
N TYR A 75 28.13 -14.80 17.08
CA TYR A 75 27.86 -15.47 15.81
C TYR A 75 26.42 -16.00 15.73
N ALA A 76 25.87 -16.50 16.84
CA ALA A 76 24.46 -16.90 16.90
C ALA A 76 23.52 -15.70 16.64
N MET A 77 23.79 -14.54 17.23
CA MET A 77 22.99 -13.32 17.01
C MET A 77 23.08 -12.84 15.56
N ILE A 78 24.28 -12.80 14.98
CA ILE A 78 24.49 -12.42 13.58
C ILE A 78 23.78 -13.41 12.64
N GLY A 79 23.88 -14.71 12.88
CA GLY A 79 23.20 -15.74 12.09
C GLY A 79 21.68 -15.67 12.18
N ALA A 80 21.13 -15.35 13.36
CA ALA A 80 19.70 -15.11 13.55
C ALA A 80 19.20 -13.92 12.72
N ALA A 81 19.93 -12.80 12.78
CA ALA A 81 19.61 -11.60 12.02
C ALA A 81 19.73 -11.83 10.51
N ALA A 82 20.82 -12.46 10.05
CA ALA A 82 21.04 -12.76 8.64
C ALA A 82 19.94 -13.65 8.06
N THR A 83 19.54 -14.71 8.78
CA THR A 83 18.50 -15.63 8.31
C THR A 83 17.14 -14.93 8.24
N LEU A 84 16.76 -14.17 9.28
CA LEU A 84 15.50 -13.44 9.26
C LEU A 84 15.48 -12.34 8.17
N GLY A 85 16.60 -11.64 7.98
CA GLY A 85 16.76 -10.64 6.92
C GLY A 85 16.66 -11.25 5.52
N GLY A 86 17.18 -12.46 5.32
CA GLY A 86 17.07 -13.19 4.06
C GLY A 86 15.64 -13.64 3.76
N VAL A 87 14.88 -14.07 4.78
CA VAL A 87 13.49 -14.54 4.60
C VAL A 87 12.51 -13.37 4.43
N THR A 88 12.65 -12.32 5.23
CA THR A 88 11.70 -11.18 5.26
C THR A 88 12.09 -10.04 4.33
N ARG A 89 13.36 -9.98 3.89
CA ARG A 89 13.95 -8.85 3.14
C ARG A 89 13.87 -7.51 3.86
N MET A 90 13.71 -7.52 5.18
CA MET A 90 13.78 -6.34 6.04
C MET A 90 15.23 -6.13 6.51
N THR A 91 15.82 -4.97 6.23
CA THR A 91 17.23 -4.67 6.56
C THR A 91 17.35 -3.75 7.78
N VAL A 92 16.99 -2.47 7.64
CA VAL A 92 17.25 -1.44 8.66
C VAL A 92 16.50 -1.72 9.96
N SER A 93 15.18 -1.93 9.89
CA SER A 93 14.36 -2.17 11.08
C SER A 93 14.79 -3.42 11.85
N LEU A 94 15.20 -4.48 11.14
CA LEU A 94 15.66 -5.71 11.76
C LEU A 94 16.96 -5.52 12.54
N VAL A 95 17.93 -4.79 11.97
CA VAL A 95 19.20 -4.48 12.64
C VAL A 95 18.95 -3.67 13.91
N VAL A 96 18.05 -2.69 13.87
CA VAL A 96 17.67 -1.88 15.04
C VAL A 96 17.02 -2.75 16.11
N ILE A 97 16.07 -3.63 15.75
CA ILE A 97 15.43 -4.54 16.73
C ILE A 97 16.48 -5.44 17.40
N MET A 98 17.40 -6.02 16.63
CA MET A 98 18.46 -6.88 17.19
C MET A 98 19.42 -6.10 18.08
N PHE A 99 19.74 -4.86 17.72
CA PHE A 99 20.54 -3.95 18.54
C PHE A 99 19.86 -3.65 19.87
N GLU A 100 18.59 -3.23 19.85
CA GLU A 100 17.82 -2.91 21.07
C GLU A 100 17.70 -4.12 22.01
N LEU A 101 17.51 -5.33 21.44
CA LEU A 101 17.42 -6.56 22.23
C LEU A 101 18.76 -6.97 22.87
N THR A 102 19.88 -6.58 22.27
CA THR A 102 21.22 -6.98 22.73
C THR A 102 21.91 -5.92 23.60
N GLY A 103 21.47 -4.66 23.53
CA GLY A 103 21.94 -3.58 24.39
C GLY A 103 23.38 -3.12 24.15
N GLY A 104 23.99 -3.49 23.01
CA GLY A 104 25.39 -3.19 22.69
C GLY A 104 25.57 -2.55 21.32
N LEU A 105 26.05 -1.30 21.28
CA LEU A 105 26.27 -0.53 20.04
C LEU A 105 27.44 -1.06 19.19
N THR A 106 28.40 -1.75 19.81
CA THR A 106 29.66 -2.13 19.18
C THR A 106 29.50 -3.07 17.97
N TYR A 107 28.42 -3.87 17.95
CA TYR A 107 28.23 -4.93 16.95
C TYR A 107 27.20 -4.60 15.86
N ILE A 108 26.74 -3.35 15.78
CA ILE A 108 25.72 -2.94 14.80
C ILE A 108 26.22 -3.05 13.35
N VAL A 109 27.46 -2.64 13.09
CA VAL A 109 28.04 -2.62 11.73
C VAL A 109 28.20 -4.04 11.17
N PRO A 110 28.79 -5.02 11.89
CA PRO A 110 28.86 -6.41 11.42
C PRO A 110 27.48 -7.04 11.16
N ILE A 111 26.50 -6.78 12.02
CA ILE A 111 25.13 -7.29 11.83
C ILE A 111 24.52 -6.71 10.55
N MET A 112 24.68 -5.41 10.31
CA MET A 112 24.16 -4.74 9.11
C MET A 112 24.78 -5.32 7.84
N ILE A 113 26.09 -5.55 7.81
CA ILE A 113 26.79 -6.15 6.66
C ILE A 113 26.27 -7.57 6.40
N ALA A 114 26.15 -8.40 7.44
CA ALA A 114 25.65 -9.77 7.30
C ALA A 114 24.20 -9.82 6.79
N VAL A 115 23.34 -8.94 7.31
CA VAL A 115 21.95 -8.82 6.86
C VAL A 115 21.87 -8.34 5.41
N MET A 116 22.71 -7.37 5.00
CA MET A 116 22.76 -6.90 3.61
C MET A 116 23.21 -7.99 2.64
N ILE A 117 24.27 -8.74 2.98
CA ILE A 117 24.75 -9.85 2.15
C ILE A 117 23.65 -10.91 2.04
N SER A 118 23.01 -11.28 3.15
CA SER A 118 21.89 -12.24 3.14
C SER A 118 20.73 -11.77 2.25
N LYS A 119 20.38 -10.47 2.33
CA LYS A 119 19.37 -9.90 1.44
C LYS A 119 19.79 -10.00 -0.03
N TRP A 120 21.01 -9.59 -0.39
CA TRP A 120 21.46 -9.62 -1.79
C TRP A 120 21.51 -11.03 -2.36
N VAL A 121 22.00 -11.99 -1.58
CA VAL A 121 21.97 -13.41 -1.96
C VAL A 121 20.53 -13.88 -2.14
N GLY A 122 19.64 -13.47 -1.24
CA GLY A 122 18.20 -13.68 -1.37
C GLY A 122 17.65 -13.11 -2.67
N ASP A 123 17.87 -11.82 -2.94
CA ASP A 123 17.36 -11.07 -4.10
C ASP A 123 17.86 -11.69 -5.42
N ALA A 124 19.09 -12.24 -5.42
CA ALA A 124 19.66 -12.94 -6.56
C ALA A 124 19.01 -14.29 -6.86
N ILE A 125 18.54 -15.02 -5.84
CA ILE A 125 17.89 -16.33 -6.00
C ILE A 125 16.40 -16.16 -6.28
N ILE A 126 15.71 -15.36 -5.46
CA ILE A 126 14.27 -15.08 -5.54
C ILE A 126 14.07 -13.59 -5.28
N SER A 127 13.37 -12.91 -6.19
CA SER A 127 13.19 -11.45 -6.15
C SER A 127 12.34 -10.95 -4.98
N ASP A 128 11.38 -11.75 -4.50
CA ASP A 128 10.41 -11.32 -3.48
C ASP A 128 10.67 -12.02 -2.13
N GLY A 129 10.45 -11.30 -1.02
CA GLY A 129 10.43 -11.87 0.32
C GLY A 129 9.17 -12.70 0.57
N ILE A 130 9.12 -13.43 1.69
CA ILE A 130 7.98 -14.31 2.00
C ILE A 130 6.63 -13.55 2.07
N TYR A 131 6.63 -12.33 2.62
CA TYR A 131 5.44 -11.51 2.76
C TYR A 131 4.95 -10.97 1.41
N ASP A 132 5.87 -10.46 0.60
CA ASP A 132 5.57 -9.96 -0.75
C ASP A 132 5.07 -11.11 -1.65
N GLY A 133 5.69 -12.28 -1.56
CA GLY A 133 5.25 -13.50 -2.25
C GLY A 133 3.84 -13.93 -1.85
N HIS A 134 3.49 -13.85 -0.56
CA HIS A 134 2.14 -14.18 -0.09
C HIS A 134 1.09 -13.16 -0.59
N ILE A 135 1.42 -11.87 -0.66
CA ILE A 135 0.55 -10.85 -1.25
C ILE A 135 0.23 -11.18 -2.71
N HIS A 136 1.26 -11.56 -3.49
CA HIS A 136 1.10 -11.94 -4.88
C HIS A 136 0.32 -13.25 -5.06
N LEU A 137 0.56 -14.25 -4.21
CA LEU A 137 -0.14 -15.54 -4.28
C LEU A 137 -1.64 -15.41 -4.03
N TYR A 138 -2.06 -14.54 -3.10
CA TYR A 138 -3.48 -14.28 -2.82
C TYR A 138 -4.11 -13.27 -3.79
N GLY A 139 -3.31 -12.64 -4.66
CA GLY A 139 -3.79 -11.64 -5.62
C GLY A 139 -4.30 -10.37 -4.95
N TYR A 140 -3.75 -9.97 -3.81
CA TYR A 140 -4.19 -8.75 -3.14
C TYR A 140 -3.78 -7.49 -3.92
N PRO A 141 -4.63 -6.46 -3.99
CA PRO A 141 -4.36 -5.23 -4.73
C PRO A 141 -3.37 -4.35 -3.97
N PHE A 142 -2.07 -4.64 -4.11
CA PHE A 142 -0.99 -3.93 -3.46
C PHE A 142 -0.14 -3.14 -4.46
N LEU A 143 0.03 -1.85 -4.20
CA LEU A 143 0.88 -0.98 -5.00
C LEU A 143 2.23 -0.87 -4.29
N ASP A 144 3.20 -1.69 -4.73
CA ASP A 144 4.53 -1.73 -4.13
C ASP A 144 5.26 -0.40 -4.32
N SER A 145 5.78 0.19 -3.26
CA SER A 145 6.55 1.45 -3.31
C SER A 145 7.99 1.26 -3.79
N LYS A 146 8.52 0.02 -3.71
CA LYS A 146 9.90 -0.30 -4.08
C LYS A 146 10.11 -0.43 -5.59
N ARG A 147 9.04 -0.66 -6.36
CA ARG A 147 9.12 -0.90 -7.82
C ARG A 147 9.03 0.42 -8.58
N GLU A 148 10.07 0.71 -9.37
CA GLU A 148 10.05 1.81 -10.33
C GLU A 148 9.05 1.51 -11.46
N PHE A 149 8.31 2.54 -11.87
CA PHE A 149 7.37 2.42 -12.98
C PHE A 149 8.08 2.88 -14.26
N THR A 150 8.48 1.93 -15.10
CA THR A 150 9.32 2.19 -16.29
C THR A 150 8.51 2.37 -17.59
N HIS A 151 7.17 2.43 -17.52
CA HIS A 151 6.34 2.48 -18.71
C HIS A 151 6.01 3.92 -19.15
N ASN A 152 6.21 4.21 -20.43
CA ASN A 152 5.84 5.48 -21.07
C ASN A 152 4.34 5.55 -21.41
N THR A 153 3.48 5.45 -20.41
CA THR A 153 2.02 5.62 -20.57
C THR A 153 1.55 6.90 -19.91
N LEU A 154 0.50 7.50 -20.48
CA LEU A 154 -0.06 8.76 -19.99
C LEU A 154 -1.34 8.51 -19.18
N ALA A 155 -1.75 9.50 -18.40
CA ALA A 155 -2.98 9.47 -17.63
C ALA A 155 -4.21 9.20 -18.52
N CYS A 156 -4.25 9.77 -19.73
CA CYS A 156 -5.34 9.55 -20.70
C CYS A 156 -5.51 8.09 -21.13
N ASP A 157 -4.46 7.27 -21.07
CA ASP A 157 -4.50 5.86 -21.48
C ASP A 157 -5.11 4.94 -20.40
N VAL A 158 -5.05 5.40 -19.14
CA VAL A 158 -5.44 4.64 -17.95
C VAL A 158 -6.78 5.09 -17.38
N MET A 159 -7.13 6.38 -17.54
CA MET A 159 -8.36 6.95 -17.00
C MET A 159 -9.61 6.23 -17.50
N ARG A 160 -10.65 6.26 -16.64
CA ARG A 160 -12.00 5.82 -16.96
C ARG A 160 -12.92 7.03 -17.05
N PRO A 161 -13.90 7.03 -17.98
CA PRO A 161 -14.23 5.98 -18.93
C PRO A 161 -13.29 5.96 -20.15
N ARG A 162 -13.03 4.79 -20.71
CA ARG A 162 -12.42 4.65 -22.05
C ARG A 162 -13.49 4.86 -23.13
N ARG A 163 -13.06 5.05 -24.38
CA ARG A 163 -13.96 5.28 -25.54
C ARG A 163 -15.10 4.26 -25.70
N ASN A 164 -14.92 3.04 -25.20
CA ASN A 164 -15.90 1.95 -25.30
C ASN A 164 -16.60 1.63 -23.97
N ASP A 165 -16.28 2.34 -22.88
CA ASP A 165 -16.93 2.14 -21.59
C ASP A 165 -18.21 2.98 -21.49
N ALA A 166 -19.07 2.63 -20.52
CA ALA A 166 -20.17 3.47 -20.13
C ALA A 166 -19.68 4.87 -19.69
N PRO A 167 -20.45 5.94 -19.92
CA PRO A 167 -20.06 7.28 -19.54
C PRO A 167 -19.84 7.39 -18.02
N LEU A 168 -18.99 8.33 -17.62
CA LEU A 168 -18.73 8.60 -16.20
C LEU A 168 -20.01 9.06 -15.52
N SER A 169 -20.35 8.44 -14.39
CA SER A 169 -21.42 8.93 -13.53
C SER A 169 -20.99 10.23 -12.87
N ILE A 170 -21.60 11.34 -13.27
CA ILE A 170 -21.31 12.70 -12.78
C ILE A 170 -22.53 13.31 -12.10
N VAL A 171 -22.30 14.28 -11.21
CA VAL A 171 -23.37 15.09 -10.61
C VAL A 171 -23.37 16.47 -11.26
N ASP A 172 -24.45 16.79 -11.98
CA ASP A 172 -24.65 18.09 -12.59
C ASP A 172 -25.26 19.08 -11.59
N LEU A 173 -24.47 20.07 -11.15
CA LEU A 173 -24.89 21.04 -10.15
C LEU A 173 -26.02 21.98 -10.63
N SER A 174 -26.25 22.11 -11.93
CA SER A 174 -27.27 23.00 -12.48
C SER A 174 -28.69 22.44 -12.39
N THR A 175 -28.83 21.12 -12.48
CA THR A 175 -30.13 20.42 -12.62
C THR A 175 -30.41 19.37 -11.53
N VAL A 176 -29.49 19.18 -10.59
CA VAL A 176 -29.58 18.15 -9.55
C VAL A 176 -30.82 18.26 -8.66
N ALA A 177 -31.59 17.18 -8.64
CA ALA A 177 -32.71 16.94 -7.74
C ALA A 177 -32.42 15.75 -6.81
N VAL A 178 -33.15 15.69 -5.69
CA VAL A 178 -33.01 14.63 -4.68
C VAL A 178 -33.21 13.23 -5.29
N GLY A 179 -34.20 13.07 -6.19
CA GLY A 179 -34.48 11.80 -6.85
C GLY A 179 -33.29 11.29 -7.67
N VAL A 180 -32.62 12.17 -8.42
CA VAL A 180 -31.44 11.82 -9.22
C VAL A 180 -30.30 11.33 -8.34
N LEU A 181 -30.07 11.98 -7.19
CA LEU A 181 -29.04 11.53 -6.24
C LEU A 181 -29.41 10.18 -5.60
N GLN A 182 -30.70 9.97 -5.31
CA GLN A 182 -31.18 8.69 -4.77
C GLN A 182 -31.01 7.56 -5.78
N ASP A 183 -31.34 7.81 -7.05
CA ASP A 183 -31.19 6.84 -8.14
C ASP A 183 -29.72 6.53 -8.37
N LEU A 184 -28.86 7.56 -8.45
CA LEU A 184 -27.41 7.42 -8.59
C LEU A 184 -26.78 6.56 -7.48
N VAL A 185 -27.18 6.79 -6.24
CA VAL A 185 -26.73 6.00 -5.09
C VAL A 185 -27.28 4.57 -5.14
N SER A 186 -28.50 4.36 -5.65
CA SER A 186 -29.12 3.04 -5.71
C SER A 186 -28.61 2.16 -6.85
N GLU A 187 -28.31 2.75 -8.00
CA GLU A 187 -27.89 2.06 -9.22
C GLU A 187 -26.38 1.75 -9.21
N THR A 188 -25.60 2.54 -8.48
CA THR A 188 -24.14 2.44 -8.48
C THR A 188 -23.57 2.15 -7.09
N ASP A 189 -22.48 1.40 -7.06
CA ASP A 189 -21.69 1.11 -5.85
C ASP A 189 -20.37 1.90 -5.83
N TYR A 190 -20.35 3.07 -6.50
CA TYR A 190 -19.17 3.91 -6.54
C TYR A 190 -18.95 4.64 -5.22
N PHE A 191 -17.69 4.88 -4.86
CA PHE A 191 -17.36 5.58 -3.63
C PHE A 191 -17.84 7.05 -3.60
N GLY A 192 -17.89 7.68 -4.77
CA GLY A 192 -18.32 9.05 -4.94
C GLY A 192 -18.30 9.45 -6.40
N PHE A 193 -18.69 10.69 -6.64
CA PHE A 193 -18.99 11.20 -7.97
C PHE A 193 -18.34 12.58 -8.14
N PRO A 194 -17.68 12.84 -9.28
CA PRO A 194 -17.25 14.18 -9.61
C PRO A 194 -18.46 15.06 -9.92
N CYS A 195 -18.41 16.30 -9.43
CA CYS A 195 -19.45 17.30 -9.64
C CYS A 195 -19.00 18.27 -10.73
N VAL A 196 -19.85 18.49 -11.73
CA VAL A 196 -19.61 19.47 -12.80
C VAL A 196 -20.62 20.61 -12.68
N LEU A 197 -20.24 21.81 -13.12
CA LEU A 197 -21.16 22.96 -13.09
C LEU A 197 -22.38 22.75 -13.99
N ASP A 198 -22.15 22.17 -15.17
CA ASP A 198 -23.17 21.89 -16.17
C ASP A 198 -22.72 20.74 -17.06
N SER A 199 -23.66 19.85 -17.42
CA SER A 199 -23.40 18.68 -18.27
C SER A 199 -22.81 19.05 -19.65
N THR A 200 -23.13 20.23 -20.19
CA THR A 200 -22.61 20.64 -21.51
C THR A 200 -21.18 21.18 -21.43
N SER A 201 -20.87 21.96 -20.40
CA SER A 201 -19.54 22.56 -20.21
C SER A 201 -18.53 21.57 -19.65
N GLN A 202 -18.99 20.57 -18.89
CA GLN A 202 -18.20 19.60 -18.13
C GLN A 202 -17.12 20.25 -17.25
N LEU A 203 -17.29 21.52 -16.87
CA LEU A 203 -16.36 22.23 -16.02
C LEU A 203 -16.40 21.62 -14.61
N LEU A 204 -15.26 21.15 -14.12
CA LEU A 204 -15.16 20.47 -12.84
C LEU A 204 -15.37 21.46 -11.68
N ALA A 205 -16.37 21.19 -10.85
CA ALA A 205 -16.70 22.01 -9.68
C ALA A 205 -16.17 21.42 -8.37
N GLY A 206 -16.12 20.08 -8.26
CA GLY A 206 -15.72 19.41 -7.03
C GLY A 206 -15.93 17.91 -7.07
N PHE A 207 -15.87 17.29 -5.90
CA PHE A 207 -16.12 15.86 -5.72
C PHE A 207 -17.04 15.62 -4.53
N LEU A 208 -17.97 14.68 -4.66
CA LEU A 208 -18.96 14.37 -3.64
C LEU A 208 -18.93 12.88 -3.31
N THR A 209 -18.81 12.53 -2.03
CA THR A 209 -18.75 11.11 -1.65
C THR A 209 -20.16 10.53 -1.50
N ARG A 210 -20.30 9.23 -1.78
CA ARG A 210 -21.56 8.49 -1.59
C ARG A 210 -22.02 8.57 -0.14
N LYS A 211 -21.10 8.50 0.82
CA LYS A 211 -21.40 8.60 2.26
C LYS A 211 -22.07 9.92 2.59
N ASP A 212 -21.54 11.03 2.09
CA ASP A 212 -22.08 12.36 2.33
C ASP A 212 -23.48 12.52 1.72
N ILE A 213 -23.67 11.99 0.50
CA ILE A 213 -24.99 11.96 -0.15
C ILE A 213 -25.98 11.15 0.70
N THR A 214 -25.63 9.92 1.06
CA THR A 214 -26.51 9.04 1.83
C THR A 214 -26.87 9.63 3.19
N PHE A 215 -25.91 10.28 3.85
CA PHE A 215 -26.13 10.90 5.16
C PHE A 215 -27.19 12.00 5.08
N VAL A 216 -27.12 12.86 4.07
CA VAL A 216 -28.13 13.93 3.91
C VAL A 216 -29.46 13.39 3.43
N LEU A 217 -29.46 12.44 2.49
CA LEU A 217 -30.71 11.81 2.04
C LEU A 217 -31.45 11.13 3.21
N ASP A 218 -30.72 10.49 4.11
CA ASP A 218 -31.28 9.86 5.30
C ASP A 218 -31.86 10.89 6.29
N GLN A 219 -31.13 11.99 6.55
CA GLN A 219 -31.62 13.09 7.39
C GLN A 219 -32.90 13.73 6.84
N VAL A 220 -32.95 13.94 5.52
CA VAL A 220 -34.10 14.53 4.82
C VAL A 220 -35.30 13.60 4.87
N THR A 221 -35.07 12.29 4.68
CA THR A 221 -36.11 11.26 4.78
C THR A 221 -36.69 11.19 6.19
N HIS A 222 -35.83 11.26 7.22
CA HIS A 222 -36.26 11.22 8.62
C HIS A 222 -36.95 12.49 9.11
N ARG A 223 -36.61 13.68 8.57
CA ARG A 223 -37.18 14.95 9.02
C ARG A 223 -38.58 15.28 8.47
N ARG A 224 -39.12 14.53 7.48
CA ARG A 224 -40.50 14.66 6.96
C ARG A 224 -41.00 16.10 6.69
N GLU A 225 -40.13 17.00 6.25
CA GLU A 225 -40.54 18.33 5.80
C GLU A 225 -40.71 18.33 4.27
N GLY A 226 -41.88 17.90 3.78
CA GLY A 226 -42.38 18.19 2.43
C GLY A 226 -41.47 17.89 1.23
N THR A 227 -40.35 17.20 1.41
CA THR A 227 -39.33 17.02 0.38
C THR A 227 -39.77 15.91 -0.55
N THR A 228 -39.90 16.23 -1.84
CA THR A 228 -40.26 15.29 -2.89
C THR A 228 -39.02 14.89 -3.68
N ARG A 229 -39.12 13.86 -4.52
CA ARG A 229 -38.01 13.47 -5.41
C ARG A 229 -37.58 14.60 -6.36
N GLU A 230 -38.46 15.56 -6.63
CA GLU A 230 -38.20 16.73 -7.48
C GLU A 230 -37.57 17.91 -6.73
N SER A 231 -37.39 17.79 -5.42
CA SER A 231 -36.76 18.84 -4.62
C SER A 231 -35.35 19.14 -5.12
N ARG A 232 -35.08 20.42 -5.36
CA ARG A 232 -33.79 20.89 -5.89
C ARG A 232 -32.73 20.87 -4.80
N VAL A 233 -31.50 20.52 -5.18
CA VAL A 233 -30.37 20.45 -4.26
C VAL A 233 -29.41 21.62 -4.48
N PHE A 234 -28.98 22.25 -3.39
CA PHE A 234 -28.02 23.37 -3.44
C PHE A 234 -26.70 23.01 -2.74
N PHE A 235 -25.58 23.22 -3.44
CA PHE A 235 -24.23 22.89 -2.95
C PHE A 235 -23.38 24.12 -2.57
N ILE A 236 -23.66 25.27 -3.19
CA ILE A 236 -22.91 26.52 -2.99
C ILE A 236 -23.79 27.54 -2.25
N ASP A 237 -23.18 28.31 -1.35
CA ASP A 237 -23.82 29.44 -0.67
C ASP A 237 -24.11 30.56 -1.67
N SER A 238 -25.15 30.38 -2.47
CA SER A 238 -25.61 31.37 -3.43
C SER A 238 -26.52 32.38 -2.73
N THR A 239 -26.08 32.93 -1.60
CA THR A 239 -26.84 33.87 -0.75
C THR A 239 -27.11 35.23 -1.40
N ARG A 240 -26.74 35.46 -2.67
CA ARG A 240 -26.98 36.75 -3.34
C ARG A 240 -27.66 36.75 -4.71
N ARG A 241 -27.78 35.61 -5.42
CA ARG A 241 -28.51 35.59 -6.72
C ARG A 241 -29.77 34.75 -6.71
N VAL A 242 -29.83 33.72 -5.87
CA VAL A 242 -30.99 32.82 -5.83
C VAL A 242 -32.14 33.41 -5.00
N ASN A 243 -31.85 34.29 -4.04
CA ASN A 243 -32.88 35.00 -3.26
C ASN A 243 -33.84 35.86 -4.08
N GLN A 244 -33.52 36.22 -5.33
CA GLN A 244 -34.44 37.00 -6.18
C GLN A 244 -35.33 36.13 -7.08
N GLN A 245 -35.01 34.84 -7.27
CA GLN A 245 -35.83 33.88 -8.03
C GLN A 245 -36.56 32.86 -7.14
N LEU A 246 -36.11 32.64 -5.89
CA LEU A 246 -36.77 31.73 -4.92
C LEU A 246 -38.07 32.26 -4.33
N LEU A 247 -38.39 33.55 -4.50
CA LEU A 247 -39.72 34.06 -4.11
C LEU A 247 -40.85 33.54 -5.03
N GLU A 248 -40.53 32.87 -6.14
CA GLU A 248 -41.53 32.38 -7.11
C GLU A 248 -41.58 30.86 -7.30
N SER A 249 -40.68 30.06 -6.69
CA SER A 249 -40.70 28.60 -6.85
C SER A 249 -41.27 27.86 -5.64
N THR A 250 -42.39 27.18 -5.82
CA THR A 250 -43.09 26.31 -4.84
C THR A 250 -42.38 24.96 -4.57
N VAL A 251 -41.20 24.73 -5.12
CA VAL A 251 -40.49 23.44 -5.02
C VAL A 251 -39.62 23.42 -3.76
N PRO A 252 -39.77 22.44 -2.86
CA PRO A 252 -38.93 22.32 -1.67
C PRO A 252 -37.47 22.14 -2.08
N SER A 253 -36.53 22.74 -1.34
CA SER A 253 -35.11 22.63 -1.64
C SER A 253 -34.33 22.03 -0.48
N VAL A 254 -33.28 21.27 -0.80
CA VAL A 254 -32.44 20.57 0.17
C VAL A 254 -31.03 21.13 0.09
N ASN A 255 -30.47 21.44 1.25
CA ASN A 255 -29.16 22.04 1.35
C ASN A 255 -28.07 20.96 1.54
N PHE A 256 -27.12 20.90 0.60
CA PHE A 256 -25.94 20.03 0.62
C PHE A 256 -24.64 20.83 0.83
N ARG A 257 -24.74 22.05 1.38
CA ARG A 257 -23.60 22.93 1.63
C ARG A 257 -22.50 22.25 2.44
N GLY A 258 -21.27 22.40 1.98
CA GLY A 258 -20.06 21.95 2.70
C GLY A 258 -19.78 20.45 2.61
N LEU A 259 -20.57 19.70 1.85
CA LEU A 259 -20.35 18.26 1.63
C LEU A 259 -19.51 17.97 0.39
N MET A 260 -19.55 18.88 -0.57
CA MET A 260 -18.71 18.80 -1.76
C MET A 260 -17.31 19.28 -1.41
N ASP A 261 -16.30 18.47 -1.75
CA ASP A 261 -14.91 18.91 -1.78
C ASP A 261 -14.71 19.80 -3.02
N PRO A 262 -14.46 21.11 -2.86
CA PRO A 262 -14.28 22.03 -3.99
C PRO A 262 -12.91 21.89 -4.65
N SER A 263 -11.97 21.16 -4.05
CA SER A 263 -10.59 21.06 -4.48
C SER A 263 -10.10 19.60 -4.54
N PRO A 264 -10.79 18.71 -5.27
CA PRO A 264 -10.32 17.35 -5.44
C PRO A 264 -8.98 17.34 -6.19
N PHE A 265 -8.16 16.32 -5.92
CA PHE A 265 -6.90 16.13 -6.65
C PHE A 265 -7.15 15.93 -8.13
N GLN A 266 -6.52 16.78 -8.94
CA GLN A 266 -6.65 16.84 -10.39
C GLN A 266 -5.30 16.72 -11.07
N ILE A 267 -5.28 16.07 -12.22
CA ILE A 267 -4.13 16.00 -13.12
C ILE A 267 -4.54 16.28 -14.55
N SER A 268 -3.58 16.74 -15.36
CA SER A 268 -3.72 16.83 -16.81
C SER A 268 -3.76 15.43 -17.44
N ASP A 269 -4.44 15.31 -18.58
CA ASP A 269 -4.50 14.11 -19.41
C ASP A 269 -3.12 13.67 -19.94
N GLN A 270 -2.21 14.62 -20.12
CA GLN A 270 -0.83 14.41 -20.57
C GLN A 270 0.16 14.07 -19.44
N THR A 271 -0.31 13.93 -18.20
CA THR A 271 0.57 13.59 -17.08
C THR A 271 1.12 12.16 -17.24
N PRO A 272 2.45 11.94 -17.13
CA PRO A 272 3.04 10.60 -17.16
C PRO A 272 2.53 9.72 -16.01
N MET A 273 2.29 8.45 -16.29
CA MET A 273 1.77 7.51 -15.28
C MET A 273 2.75 7.27 -14.12
N GLU A 274 4.05 7.46 -14.31
CA GLU A 274 5.03 7.43 -13.23
C GLU A 274 4.66 8.45 -12.13
N THR A 275 4.40 9.70 -12.52
CA THR A 275 3.97 10.76 -11.60
C THR A 275 2.64 10.41 -10.96
N VAL A 276 1.67 9.87 -11.71
CA VAL A 276 0.37 9.45 -11.17
C VAL A 276 0.55 8.35 -10.11
N VAL A 277 1.36 7.34 -10.40
CA VAL A 277 1.69 6.24 -9.47
C VAL A 277 2.37 6.80 -8.20
N GLU A 278 3.30 7.73 -8.34
CA GLU A 278 3.91 8.39 -7.19
C GLU A 278 2.90 9.17 -6.34
N MET A 279 1.95 9.86 -6.96
CA MET A 279 0.87 10.54 -6.25
C MET A 279 0.05 9.55 -5.41
N PHE A 280 -0.33 8.40 -5.98
CA PHE A 280 -1.02 7.33 -5.23
C PHE A 280 -0.17 6.75 -4.09
N ARG A 281 1.14 6.58 -4.29
CA ARG A 281 2.05 6.00 -3.29
C ARG A 281 2.38 6.97 -2.15
N LYS A 282 2.73 8.22 -2.48
CA LYS A 282 3.26 9.21 -1.54
C LYS A 282 2.16 9.98 -0.81
N MET A 283 1.07 10.33 -1.50
CA MET A 283 -0.06 11.05 -0.88
C MET A 283 -1.18 10.12 -0.40
N GLY A 284 -1.13 8.83 -0.73
CA GLY A 284 -2.16 7.86 -0.31
C GLY A 284 -3.54 8.13 -0.92
N LEU A 285 -3.58 8.72 -2.11
CA LEU A 285 -4.84 9.07 -2.77
C LEU A 285 -5.69 7.83 -3.05
N ARG A 286 -7.01 7.97 -2.95
CA ARG A 286 -7.96 6.92 -3.36
C ARG A 286 -8.23 6.94 -4.85
N GLN A 287 -8.30 8.15 -5.40
CA GLN A 287 -8.59 8.45 -6.79
C GLN A 287 -8.03 9.82 -7.16
N VAL A 288 -7.90 10.08 -8.46
CA VAL A 288 -7.48 11.35 -9.03
C VAL A 288 -8.38 11.65 -10.22
N LEU A 289 -8.83 12.90 -10.34
CA LEU A 289 -9.62 13.35 -11.48
C LEU A 289 -8.69 13.78 -12.62
N VAL A 290 -9.03 13.40 -13.85
CA VAL A 290 -8.30 13.82 -15.05
C VAL A 290 -9.10 14.93 -15.71
N SER A 291 -8.47 16.08 -15.89
CA SER A 291 -9.08 17.25 -16.50
C SER A 291 -8.19 17.85 -17.58
N HIS A 292 -8.82 18.48 -18.57
CA HIS A 292 -8.13 19.24 -19.61
C HIS A 292 -8.78 20.61 -19.72
N ASN A 293 -8.01 21.68 -19.47
CA ASN A 293 -8.50 23.06 -19.41
C ASN A 293 -9.72 23.23 -18.47
N GLY A 294 -9.69 22.57 -17.30
CA GLY A 294 -10.76 22.59 -16.30
C GLY A 294 -11.96 21.69 -16.62
N ARG A 295 -12.04 21.11 -17.82
CA ARG A 295 -13.10 20.15 -18.17
C ARG A 295 -12.75 18.75 -17.67
N LEU A 296 -13.70 18.10 -17.02
CA LEU A 296 -13.55 16.73 -16.54
C LEU A 296 -13.56 15.75 -17.72
N LEU A 297 -12.51 14.94 -17.83
CA LEU A 297 -12.40 13.87 -18.84
C LEU A 297 -12.62 12.49 -18.23
N GLY A 298 -12.14 12.28 -17.01
CA GLY A 298 -12.19 10.96 -16.40
C GLY A 298 -11.71 10.95 -14.96
N ILE A 299 -11.66 9.74 -14.41
CA ILE A 299 -11.16 9.42 -13.08
C ILE A 299 -10.16 8.27 -13.19
N ILE A 300 -9.10 8.33 -12.40
CA ILE A 300 -8.17 7.21 -12.20
C ILE A 300 -8.32 6.80 -10.74
N THR A 301 -8.58 5.52 -10.49
CA THR A 301 -8.56 4.94 -9.15
C THR A 301 -7.32 4.09 -8.95
N LYS A 302 -6.98 3.79 -7.69
CA LYS A 302 -5.90 2.84 -7.37
C LYS A 302 -6.13 1.47 -8.05
N LYS A 303 -7.38 1.05 -8.25
CA LYS A 303 -7.72 -0.21 -8.94
C LYS A 303 -7.32 -0.16 -10.41
N ASP A 304 -7.53 0.97 -11.08
CA ASP A 304 -7.16 1.16 -12.50
C ASP A 304 -5.64 1.16 -12.69
N VAL A 305 -4.91 1.82 -11.78
CA VAL A 305 -3.44 1.81 -11.79
C VAL A 305 -2.90 0.39 -11.66
N LEU A 306 -3.41 -0.39 -10.70
CA LEU A 306 -2.98 -1.78 -10.48
C LEU A 306 -3.31 -2.67 -11.68
N ARG A 307 -4.48 -2.49 -12.28
CA ARG A 307 -4.90 -3.22 -13.49
C ARG A 307 -3.96 -2.91 -14.66
N HIS A 308 -3.64 -1.65 -14.88
CA HIS A 308 -2.73 -1.22 -15.94
C HIS A 308 -1.32 -1.77 -15.76
N ILE A 309 -0.80 -1.79 -14.53
CA ILE A 309 0.49 -2.42 -14.21
C ILE A 309 0.44 -3.92 -14.54
N ALA A 310 -0.63 -4.63 -14.13
CA ALA A 310 -0.76 -6.06 -14.41
C ALA A 310 -0.84 -6.36 -15.91
N GLU A 311 -1.63 -5.59 -16.67
CA GLU A 311 -1.73 -5.69 -18.13
C GLU A 311 -0.36 -5.52 -18.80
N ARG A 312 0.45 -4.57 -18.33
CA ARG A 312 1.80 -4.31 -18.85
C ARG A 312 2.81 -5.40 -18.49
N ASP A 313 2.71 -5.96 -17.29
CA ASP A 313 3.50 -7.09 -16.81
C ASP A 313 3.10 -8.43 -17.45
N ARG A 314 2.13 -8.43 -18.40
CA ARG A 314 1.53 -9.64 -19.02
C ARG A 314 0.96 -10.61 -17.98
N LYS A 315 0.52 -10.09 -16.83
CA LYS A 315 -0.22 -10.85 -15.82
C LYS A 315 -1.71 -10.67 -16.08
N ASP A 316 -2.47 -11.74 -15.92
CA ASP A 316 -3.92 -11.67 -16.09
C ASP A 316 -4.52 -10.68 -15.07
N PRO A 317 -5.12 -9.56 -15.52
CA PRO A 317 -5.61 -8.51 -14.61
C PRO A 317 -6.76 -8.99 -13.70
N THR A 318 -7.40 -10.11 -14.05
CA THR A 318 -8.45 -10.78 -13.28
C THR A 318 -7.93 -11.54 -12.06
N THR A 319 -6.61 -11.78 -11.98
CA THR A 319 -5.97 -12.43 -10.82
C THR A 319 -5.95 -11.51 -9.60
N ILE A 320 -6.07 -10.20 -9.80
CA ILE A 320 -6.12 -9.23 -8.71
C ILE A 320 -7.54 -9.18 -8.15
N ARG A 321 -7.68 -9.63 -6.91
CA ARG A 321 -8.96 -9.65 -6.19
C ARG A 321 -9.25 -8.29 -5.60
N PHE A 322 -10.01 -7.50 -6.34
CA PHE A 322 -10.60 -6.28 -5.81
C PHE A 322 -11.87 -6.65 -5.05
N ASN A 323 -11.77 -6.78 -3.72
CA ASN A 323 -12.96 -6.76 -2.87
C ASN A 323 -13.70 -5.41 -2.97
#